data_AF-A0A559QLR2-F1
#
_entry.id   AF-A0A559QLR2-F1
#
_cell.length_a   1.000
_cell.length_b   1.000
_cell.length_c   1.000
_cell.angle_alpha   90.00
_cell.angle_beta   90.00
_cell.angle_gamma   90.00
#
_symmetry.space_group_name_H-M   'P 1'
#
loop_
_entity.id
_entity.type
_entity.pdbx_description
1 polymer ?
#
loop_
_entity_poly.entity_id
_entity_poly.type
_entity_poly.pdbx_seq_one_letter_code
_entity_poly.pdbx_strand_id
1 'polypeptide(L)'
;MSYYAEITVQEAADKIINHQDALILDARDPYSYKESHIDGAMQAHGGLVEHLIGSQDFERPVLVYCYQGNSSKDLAEVFGRAGFKHTYSMKGGYTAWKKRDTLFSTTAYSDSTNSWLQTEGFDKQALNCTAPDMATPLIVACREGKSEIAKELLNAGADLEMADTNGNTAVWAACYSECLPCLTALVAANANLDHQNGDGVTALMYAASAGKFDAVKFLVDNGANTQLKSNDDFSALDLASTEAILRFLKPLN
;
A
#
# COMPACT_ATOMS: atom_id res chain seq x y z
N MET A 1 -0.59 -25.22 35.70
CA MET A 1 -0.72 -23.89 35.07
C MET A 1 -0.34 -24.04 33.61
N SER A 2 -1.06 -23.40 32.69
CA SER A 2 -0.67 -23.39 31.28
C SER A 2 0.64 -22.62 31.12
N TYR A 3 1.55 -23.10 30.27
CA TYR A 3 2.83 -22.44 29.98
C TYR A 3 2.70 -21.28 28.97
N TYR A 4 1.50 -21.07 28.44
CA TYR A 4 1.16 -20.01 27.49
C TYR A 4 -0.27 -19.50 27.73
N ALA A 5 -0.60 -18.34 27.18
CA ALA A 5 -1.96 -17.79 27.18
C ALA A 5 -2.58 -17.81 25.78
N GLU A 6 -3.87 -18.15 25.69
CA GLU A 6 -4.62 -17.98 24.44
C GLU A 6 -5.24 -16.60 24.36
N ILE A 7 -5.00 -15.88 23.27
CA ILE A 7 -5.44 -14.50 23.08
C ILE A 7 -6.27 -14.34 21.80
N THR A 8 -7.16 -13.35 21.79
CA THR A 8 -7.92 -13.00 20.60
C THR A 8 -7.07 -12.24 19.58
N VAL A 9 -7.56 -12.14 18.34
CA VAL A 9 -6.94 -11.33 17.27
C VAL A 9 -6.75 -9.86 17.70
N GLN A 10 -7.73 -9.28 18.39
CA GLN A 10 -7.67 -7.90 18.87
C GLN A 10 -6.59 -7.74 19.95
N GLU A 11 -6.54 -8.65 20.92
CA GLU A 11 -5.51 -8.63 21.96
C GLU A 11 -4.10 -8.87 21.42
N ALA A 12 -3.96 -9.73 20.42
CA ALA A 12 -2.69 -9.95 19.73
C ALA A 12 -2.20 -8.67 19.04
N ALA A 13 -3.10 -7.99 18.32
CA ALA A 13 -2.80 -6.72 17.67
C ALA A 13 -2.36 -5.66 18.71
N ASP A 14 -3.18 -5.45 19.74
CA ASP A 14 -2.99 -4.35 20.67
C ASP A 14 -1.80 -4.53 21.62
N LYS A 15 -1.54 -5.78 22.07
CA LYS A 15 -0.61 -6.05 23.17
C LYS A 15 0.71 -6.69 22.75
N ILE A 16 0.81 -7.19 21.52
CA ILE A 16 1.99 -7.96 21.09
C ILE A 16 2.53 -7.44 19.78
N ILE A 17 1.70 -7.42 18.73
CA ILE A 17 2.15 -7.08 17.38
C ILE A 17 2.62 -5.61 17.32
N ASN A 18 1.90 -4.70 17.97
CA ASN A 18 2.27 -3.28 18.01
C ASN A 18 3.52 -2.96 18.87
N HIS A 19 4.08 -3.93 19.60
CA HIS A 19 5.20 -3.71 20.51
C HIS A 19 6.58 -4.01 19.91
N GLN A 20 6.65 -4.40 18.63
CA GLN A 20 7.83 -4.45 17.71
C GLN A 20 9.00 -5.35 18.08
N ASP A 21 9.13 -5.69 19.34
CA ASP A 21 10.10 -6.66 19.82
C ASP A 21 9.47 -8.05 20.05
N ALA A 22 8.29 -8.34 19.49
CA ALA A 22 7.67 -9.65 19.62
C ALA A 22 8.14 -10.63 18.54
N LEU A 23 8.38 -11.88 18.94
CA LEU A 23 8.57 -12.99 18.02
C LEU A 23 7.21 -13.50 17.57
N ILE A 24 6.87 -13.26 16.30
CA ILE A 24 5.64 -13.79 15.69
C ILE A 24 6.01 -15.03 14.89
N LEU A 25 5.43 -16.18 15.23
CA LEU A 25 5.75 -17.47 14.65
C LEU A 25 4.54 -18.05 13.91
N ASP A 26 4.71 -18.26 12.61
CA ASP A 26 3.75 -18.93 11.76
C ASP A 26 4.04 -20.43 11.68
N ALA A 27 3.20 -21.23 12.31
CA ALA A 27 3.29 -22.69 12.33
C ALA A 27 2.52 -23.37 11.17
N ARG A 28 2.11 -22.63 10.14
CA ARG A 28 1.55 -23.22 8.91
C ARG A 28 2.67 -23.80 8.02
N ASP A 29 2.25 -24.62 7.06
CA ASP A 29 3.18 -25.21 6.09
C ASP A 29 3.85 -24.13 5.20
N PRO A 30 5.02 -24.44 4.60
CA PRO A 30 5.77 -23.47 3.80
C PRO A 30 5.06 -22.90 2.60
N TYR A 31 4.11 -23.64 2.00
CA TYR A 31 3.35 -23.12 0.88
C TYR A 31 2.41 -22.02 1.36
N SER A 32 1.68 -22.30 2.43
CA SER A 32 0.73 -21.38 3.05
C SER A 32 1.37 -20.10 3.61
N TYR A 33 2.57 -20.23 4.19
CA TYR A 33 3.37 -19.10 4.66
C TYR A 33 3.73 -18.13 3.51
N LYS A 34 4.15 -18.69 2.36
CA LYS A 34 4.53 -17.91 1.16
C LYS A 34 3.35 -17.17 0.53
N GLU A 35 2.19 -17.80 0.51
CA GLU A 35 0.98 -17.20 -0.08
C GLU A 35 0.47 -16.02 0.75
N SER A 36 0.53 -16.11 2.09
CA SER A 36 0.12 -15.02 2.97
C SER A 36 0.46 -15.31 4.43
N HIS A 37 0.90 -14.30 5.19
CA HIS A 37 1.18 -14.39 6.62
C HIS A 37 0.83 -13.08 7.33
N ILE A 38 0.85 -13.11 8.66
CA ILE A 38 0.85 -11.88 9.47
C ILE A 38 2.21 -11.21 9.26
N ASP A 39 2.21 -9.93 8.88
CA ASP A 39 3.44 -9.18 8.64
C ASP A 39 4.38 -9.25 9.86
N GLY A 40 5.67 -9.48 9.60
CA GLY A 40 6.69 -9.71 10.64
C GLY A 40 6.71 -11.13 11.22
N ALA A 41 5.82 -12.03 10.79
CA ALA A 41 5.87 -13.43 11.20
C ALA A 41 7.04 -14.18 10.54
N MET A 42 7.75 -14.97 11.33
CA MET A 42 8.73 -15.93 10.85
C MET A 42 8.11 -17.30 10.70
N GLN A 43 8.50 -18.02 9.66
CA GLN A 43 8.08 -19.41 9.51
C GLN A 43 8.68 -20.31 10.60
N ALA A 44 7.83 -20.93 11.41
CA ALA A 44 8.25 -21.86 12.44
C ALA A 44 8.75 -23.18 11.82
N HIS A 45 9.95 -23.58 12.20
CA HIS A 45 10.56 -24.85 11.87
C HIS A 45 11.54 -25.24 12.97
N GLY A 46 11.87 -26.54 13.10
CA GLY A 46 12.61 -27.07 14.25
C GLY A 46 13.91 -26.31 14.56
N GLY A 47 14.73 -26.04 13.54
CA GLY A 47 16.01 -25.32 13.73
C GLY A 47 15.85 -23.89 14.27
N LEU A 48 14.82 -23.15 13.82
CA LEU A 48 14.54 -21.83 14.37
C LEU A 48 14.07 -21.91 15.83
N VAL A 49 13.21 -22.89 16.15
CA VAL A 49 12.72 -23.08 17.52
C VAL A 49 13.87 -23.40 18.47
N GLU A 50 14.74 -24.32 18.09
CA GLU A 50 15.94 -24.67 18.87
C GLU A 50 16.88 -23.46 19.04
N HIS A 51 17.09 -22.68 17.98
CA HIS A 51 17.91 -21.47 18.03
C HIS A 51 17.35 -20.42 18.98
N LEU A 52 16.04 -20.13 18.89
CA LEU A 52 15.36 -19.15 19.74
C LEU A 52 15.35 -19.58 21.21
N ILE A 53 15.20 -20.88 21.49
CA ILE A 53 15.33 -21.39 22.86
C ILE A 53 16.79 -21.25 23.35
N GLY A 54 17.75 -21.53 22.48
CA GLY A 54 19.18 -21.43 22.79
C GLY A 54 19.68 -20.00 23.04
N SER A 55 19.00 -18.97 22.53
CA SER A 55 19.36 -17.56 22.76
C SER A 55 19.07 -17.11 24.20
N GLN A 56 18.21 -17.83 24.92
CA GLN A 56 17.80 -17.55 26.31
C GLN A 56 17.15 -16.17 26.52
N ASP A 57 16.62 -15.56 25.47
CA ASP A 57 15.88 -14.30 25.55
C ASP A 57 14.42 -14.52 25.98
N PHE A 58 14.24 -14.99 27.22
CA PHE A 58 12.97 -15.47 27.73
C PHE A 58 11.96 -14.38 28.10
N GLU A 59 12.37 -13.11 28.09
CA GLU A 59 11.48 -11.97 28.30
C GLU A 59 10.78 -11.55 27.01
N ARG A 60 11.36 -11.87 25.85
CA ARG A 60 10.82 -11.48 24.56
C ARG A 60 9.47 -12.17 24.32
N PRO A 61 8.39 -11.40 24.04
CA PRO A 61 7.08 -12.00 23.78
C PRO A 61 7.09 -12.92 22.56
N VAL A 62 6.45 -14.08 22.66
CA VAL A 62 6.28 -15.04 21.57
C VAL A 62 4.81 -15.22 21.27
N LEU A 63 4.37 -14.87 20.07
CA LEU A 63 3.04 -15.17 19.56
C LEU A 63 3.13 -16.25 18.50
N VAL A 64 2.42 -17.35 18.70
CA VAL A 64 2.33 -18.44 17.75
C VAL A 64 0.94 -18.51 17.14
N TYR A 65 0.86 -18.72 15.83
CA TYR A 65 -0.40 -18.99 15.14
C TYR A 65 -0.28 -20.08 14.09
N CYS A 66 -1.41 -20.68 13.73
CA CYS A 66 -1.57 -21.59 12.60
C CYS A 66 -2.93 -21.33 11.94
N TYR A 67 -3.48 -22.21 11.10
CA TYR A 67 -4.80 -22.04 10.48
C TYR A 67 -5.98 -21.89 11.48
N GLN A 68 -6.47 -23.02 11.99
CA GLN A 68 -7.42 -23.20 13.08
C GLN A 68 -7.10 -24.55 13.71
N GLY A 69 -6.18 -24.59 14.67
CA GLY A 69 -5.72 -25.88 15.18
C GLY A 69 -4.82 -25.79 16.39
N ASN A 70 -4.57 -26.96 16.98
CA ASN A 70 -3.79 -27.09 18.20
C ASN A 70 -2.28 -26.91 17.97
N SER A 71 -1.78 -26.95 16.72
CA SER A 71 -0.35 -26.82 16.45
C SER A 71 0.27 -25.52 16.97
N SER A 72 -0.49 -24.41 16.96
CA SER A 72 -0.03 -23.16 17.56
C SER A 72 0.06 -23.22 19.09
N LYS A 73 -0.83 -24.01 19.72
CA LYS A 73 -0.84 -24.26 21.15
C LYS A 73 0.32 -25.16 21.57
N ASP A 74 0.55 -26.21 20.81
CA ASP A 74 1.65 -27.15 21.05
C ASP A 74 3.00 -26.42 20.97
N LEU A 75 3.19 -25.60 19.95
CA LEU A 75 4.43 -24.82 19.80
C LEU A 75 4.55 -23.70 20.85
N ALA A 76 3.45 -23.01 21.19
CA ALA A 76 3.44 -22.08 22.31
C ALA A 76 3.80 -22.76 23.64
N GLU A 77 3.34 -24.00 23.85
CA GLU A 77 3.71 -24.78 25.03
C GLU A 77 5.21 -25.13 25.06
N VAL A 78 5.82 -25.41 23.91
CA VAL A 78 7.27 -25.65 23.80
C VAL A 78 8.05 -24.43 24.28
N PHE A 79 7.74 -23.23 23.79
CA PHE A 79 8.42 -21.99 24.21
C PHE A 79 8.18 -21.70 25.70
N GLY A 80 6.95 -21.83 26.18
CA GLY A 80 6.63 -21.61 27.58
C GLY A 80 7.35 -22.59 28.53
N ARG A 81 7.48 -23.86 28.14
CA ARG A 81 8.27 -24.86 28.88
C ARG A 81 9.76 -24.59 28.84
N ALA A 82 10.25 -24.00 27.76
CA ALA A 82 11.65 -23.62 27.59
C ALA A 82 12.05 -22.40 28.45
N GLY A 83 11.08 -21.61 28.92
CA GLY A 83 11.31 -20.51 29.86
C GLY A 83 10.69 -19.17 29.44
N PHE A 84 10.13 -19.07 28.23
CA PHE A 84 9.54 -17.82 27.74
C PHE A 84 8.33 -17.40 28.57
N LYS A 85 8.45 -16.23 29.23
CA LYS A 85 7.45 -15.75 30.20
C LYS A 85 6.19 -15.20 29.54
N HIS A 86 6.33 -14.71 28.32
CA HIS A 86 5.29 -14.04 27.56
C HIS A 86 4.95 -14.81 26.30
N THR A 87 4.42 -16.03 26.47
CA THR A 87 4.10 -16.92 25.35
C THR A 87 2.61 -17.00 25.09
N TYR A 88 2.21 -16.87 23.83
CA TYR A 88 0.83 -16.73 23.40
C TYR A 88 0.48 -17.60 22.19
N SER A 89 -0.73 -18.14 22.20
CA SER A 89 -1.35 -18.80 21.03
C SER A 89 -2.54 -17.97 20.55
N MET A 90 -2.60 -17.67 19.25
CA MET A 90 -3.70 -16.87 18.68
C MET A 90 -4.96 -17.71 18.47
N LYS A 91 -6.05 -17.35 19.18
CA LYS A 91 -7.36 -17.99 19.05
C LYS A 91 -7.90 -17.87 17.63
N GLY A 92 -8.29 -19.01 17.07
CA GLY A 92 -8.80 -19.08 15.70
C GLY A 92 -7.76 -18.85 14.62
N GLY A 93 -6.48 -18.65 14.99
CA GLY A 93 -5.34 -18.63 14.09
C GLY A 93 -5.43 -17.59 12.97
N TYR A 94 -4.76 -17.91 11.86
CA TYR A 94 -4.72 -17.13 10.64
C TYR A 94 -6.14 -16.92 10.05
N THR A 95 -7.02 -17.91 10.15
CA THR A 95 -8.38 -17.78 9.61
C THR A 95 -9.18 -16.73 10.38
N ALA A 96 -9.01 -16.63 11.70
CA ALA A 96 -9.64 -15.57 12.48
C ALA A 96 -9.00 -14.20 12.18
N TRP A 97 -7.68 -14.16 11.98
CA TRP A 97 -6.97 -12.96 11.55
C TRP A 97 -7.55 -12.41 10.23
N LYS A 98 -7.78 -13.28 9.24
CA LYS A 98 -8.36 -12.89 7.94
C LYS A 98 -9.85 -12.50 7.99
N LYS A 99 -10.59 -12.95 9.01
CA LYS A 99 -12.00 -12.61 9.23
C LYS A 99 -12.19 -11.27 9.94
N ARG A 100 -11.12 -10.59 10.33
CA ARG A 100 -11.22 -9.23 10.86
C ARG A 100 -11.81 -8.35 9.74
N ASP A 101 -13.02 -7.83 9.98
CA ASP A 101 -13.82 -7.05 9.01
C ASP A 101 -13.19 -5.71 8.60
N THR A 102 -12.00 -5.40 9.10
CA THR A 102 -11.23 -4.20 8.76
C THR A 102 -9.93 -4.60 8.07
N LEU A 103 -10.08 -5.22 6.90
CA LEU A 103 -9.20 -4.83 5.80
C LEU A 103 -9.62 -3.41 5.44
N PHE A 104 -8.66 -2.48 5.42
CA PHE A 104 -8.85 -1.03 5.24
C PHE A 104 -9.32 -0.30 6.51
N SER A 105 -8.35 0.37 7.17
CA SER A 105 -8.67 1.50 8.03
C SER A 105 -9.14 2.62 7.12
N THR A 106 -10.43 2.98 7.18
CA THR A 106 -11.01 4.17 6.53
C THR A 106 -10.55 5.48 7.17
N THR A 107 -9.62 5.41 8.13
CA THR A 107 -9.00 6.54 8.80
C THR A 107 -7.61 6.71 8.22
N ALA A 108 -7.35 7.89 7.64
CA ALA A 108 -6.00 8.29 7.28
C ALA A 108 -5.03 8.02 8.44
N TYR A 109 -3.85 7.49 8.14
CA TYR A 109 -2.82 7.29 9.16
C TYR A 109 -2.54 8.63 9.85
N SER A 110 -2.56 8.61 11.18
CA SER A 110 -2.20 9.79 11.98
C SER A 110 -0.73 10.14 11.78
N ASP A 111 -0.33 11.39 12.03
CA ASP A 111 1.08 11.81 11.98
C ASP A 111 1.99 10.93 12.86
N SER A 112 1.46 10.46 13.99
CA SER A 112 2.13 9.52 14.89
C SER A 112 2.29 8.13 14.28
N THR A 113 1.29 7.65 13.53
CA THR A 113 1.34 6.35 12.84
C THR A 113 2.28 6.41 11.63
N ASN A 114 2.27 7.51 10.88
CA ASN A 114 3.20 7.75 9.78
C ASN A 114 4.66 7.83 10.28
N SER A 115 4.88 8.52 11.41
CA SER A 115 6.20 8.57 12.04
C SER A 115 6.64 7.20 12.53
N TRP A 116 5.73 6.44 13.16
CA TRP A 116 5.99 5.08 13.64
C TRP A 116 6.37 4.13 12.49
N LEU A 117 5.63 4.14 11.38
CA LEU A 117 5.93 3.34 10.18
C LEU A 117 7.35 3.63 9.65
N GLN A 118 7.76 4.90 9.63
CA GLN A 118 9.11 5.30 9.20
C GLN A 118 10.21 4.83 10.15
N THR A 119 10.00 4.90 11.47
CA THR A 119 10.98 4.42 12.47
C THR A 119 11.17 2.92 12.45
N GLU A 120 10.18 2.19 11.96
CA GLU A 120 10.05 0.74 12.20
C GLU A 120 10.21 -0.10 10.94
N GLY A 121 10.80 0.49 9.91
CA GLY A 121 11.22 -0.21 8.73
C GLY A 121 10.15 -0.40 7.66
N PHE A 122 8.98 0.25 7.78
CA PHE A 122 8.15 0.53 6.60
C PHE A 122 8.92 1.57 5.79
N ASP A 123 9.78 1.08 4.92
CA ASP A 123 10.60 1.92 4.06
C ASP A 123 9.66 2.84 3.27
N LYS A 124 10.03 4.11 3.16
CA LYS A 124 9.37 5.04 2.23
C LYS A 124 9.39 4.47 0.80
N GLN A 125 10.35 3.61 0.50
CA GLN A 125 10.40 2.81 -0.73
C GLN A 125 9.25 1.80 -0.85
N ALA A 126 8.66 1.29 0.24
CA ALA A 126 7.55 0.33 0.19
C ALA A 126 6.24 0.94 -0.34
N LEU A 127 5.94 2.19 0.02
CA LEU A 127 4.82 2.97 -0.57
C LEU A 127 5.00 3.21 -2.07
N ASN A 128 6.26 3.12 -2.50
CA ASN A 128 6.75 3.42 -3.83
C ASN A 128 7.28 2.17 -4.54
N CYS A 129 7.05 0.99 -3.95
CA CYS A 129 7.58 -0.27 -4.47
C CYS A 129 6.91 -0.54 -5.79
N THR A 130 7.72 -0.69 -6.83
CA THR A 130 7.18 -0.78 -8.16
C THR A 130 6.95 -2.22 -8.59
N ALA A 131 5.87 -2.47 -9.31
CA ALA A 131 5.70 -3.69 -10.10
C ALA A 131 6.77 -3.76 -11.23
N PRO A 132 6.88 -4.87 -11.99
CA PRO A 132 7.85 -4.98 -13.08
C PRO A 132 7.72 -3.90 -14.18
N ASP A 133 6.54 -3.29 -14.33
CA ASP A 133 6.27 -2.13 -15.20
C ASP A 133 6.64 -0.79 -14.54
N MET A 134 7.39 -0.82 -13.45
CA MET A 134 7.72 0.33 -12.61
C MET A 134 6.49 1.07 -12.01
N ALA A 135 5.27 0.51 -12.08
CA ALA A 135 4.09 1.15 -11.50
C ALA A 135 4.10 1.06 -9.97
N THR A 136 4.00 2.20 -9.31
CA THR A 136 3.81 2.30 -7.84
C THR A 136 2.38 1.92 -7.46
N PRO A 137 2.11 1.59 -6.19
CA PRO A 137 0.75 1.39 -5.68
C PRO A 137 -0.18 2.58 -5.98
N LEU A 138 0.34 3.81 -5.94
CA LEU A 138 -0.43 5.02 -6.26
C LEU A 138 -0.81 5.07 -7.75
N ILE A 139 0.13 4.78 -8.65
CA ILE A 139 -0.14 4.67 -10.09
C ILE A 139 -1.21 3.61 -10.35
N VAL A 140 -1.08 2.42 -9.75
CA VAL A 140 -2.06 1.34 -9.92
C VAL A 140 -3.43 1.73 -9.38
N ALA A 141 -3.51 2.31 -8.18
CA ALA A 141 -4.78 2.76 -7.60
C ALA A 141 -5.49 3.80 -8.49
N CYS A 142 -4.73 4.76 -9.03
CA CYS A 142 -5.27 5.74 -9.96
C CYS A 142 -5.69 5.12 -11.29
N ARG A 143 -4.89 4.20 -11.85
CA ARG A 143 -5.19 3.47 -13.10
C ARG A 143 -6.44 2.60 -13.01
N GLU A 144 -6.70 2.04 -11.83
CA GLU A 144 -7.89 1.21 -11.54
C GLU A 144 -9.08 2.02 -10.98
N GLY A 145 -8.95 3.36 -10.88
CA GLY A 145 -9.99 4.26 -10.38
C GLY A 145 -10.34 4.07 -8.89
N LYS A 146 -9.43 3.51 -8.09
CA LYS A 146 -9.63 3.23 -6.65
C LYS A 146 -9.29 4.46 -5.81
N SER A 147 -10.16 5.47 -5.85
CA SER A 147 -9.92 6.78 -5.23
C SER A 147 -9.70 6.75 -3.71
N GLU A 148 -10.39 5.89 -2.97
CA GLU A 148 -10.17 5.77 -1.53
C GLU A 148 -8.77 5.22 -1.20
N ILE A 149 -8.30 4.22 -1.96
CA ILE A 149 -6.93 3.70 -1.83
C ILE A 149 -5.91 4.78 -2.21
N ALA A 150 -6.15 5.52 -3.30
CA ALA A 150 -5.27 6.61 -3.71
C ALA A 150 -5.16 7.68 -2.60
N LYS A 151 -6.26 8.08 -1.97
CA LYS A 151 -6.24 9.03 -0.84
C LYS A 151 -5.44 8.49 0.35
N GLU A 152 -5.62 7.21 0.71
CA GLU A 152 -4.86 6.59 1.80
C GLU A 152 -3.35 6.59 1.50
N LEU A 153 -2.95 6.25 0.27
CA LEU A 153 -1.55 6.27 -0.16
C LEU A 153 -0.95 7.68 -0.13
N LEU A 154 -1.72 8.69 -0.56
CA LEU A 154 -1.31 10.09 -0.50
C LEU A 154 -1.14 10.58 0.95
N ASN A 155 -2.08 10.23 1.83
CA ASN A 155 -1.99 10.55 3.26
C ASN A 155 -0.81 9.84 3.96
N ALA A 156 -0.37 8.69 3.43
CA ALA A 156 0.82 7.98 3.90
C ALA A 156 2.13 8.57 3.32
N GLY A 157 2.06 9.51 2.38
CA GLY A 157 3.23 10.16 1.79
C GLY A 157 3.84 9.41 0.60
N ALA A 158 3.01 8.70 -0.19
CA ALA A 158 3.44 8.15 -1.47
C ALA A 158 4.04 9.23 -2.40
N ASP A 159 5.05 8.87 -3.18
CA ASP A 159 5.69 9.78 -4.12
C ASP A 159 4.76 10.04 -5.32
N LEU A 160 4.47 11.32 -5.56
CA LEU A 160 3.56 11.80 -6.59
C LEU A 160 4.18 11.69 -7.99
N GLU A 161 5.51 11.80 -8.06
CA GLU A 161 6.27 12.05 -9.29
C GLU A 161 7.04 10.82 -9.77
N MET A 162 6.93 9.70 -9.06
CA MET A 162 7.34 8.42 -9.60
C MET A 162 6.50 8.06 -10.83
N ALA A 163 7.15 7.42 -11.78
CA ALA A 163 6.59 7.10 -13.07
C ALA A 163 6.81 5.62 -13.43
N ASP A 164 5.87 5.07 -14.19
CA ASP A 164 5.98 3.73 -14.76
C ASP A 164 7.06 3.65 -15.86
N THR A 165 7.27 2.49 -16.47
CA THR A 165 8.28 2.30 -17.52
C THR A 165 8.08 3.17 -18.76
N ASN A 166 6.88 3.74 -18.95
CA ASN A 166 6.59 4.66 -20.04
C ASN A 166 6.74 6.13 -19.62
N GLY A 167 7.09 6.40 -18.36
CA GLY A 167 7.15 7.74 -17.79
C GLY A 167 5.78 8.28 -17.35
N ASN A 168 4.75 7.44 -17.20
CA ASN A 168 3.44 7.92 -16.75
C ASN A 168 3.37 7.98 -15.22
N THR A 169 2.92 9.13 -14.69
CA THR A 169 2.68 9.32 -13.25
C THR A 169 1.24 8.98 -12.85
N ALA A 170 0.94 9.12 -11.55
CA ALA A 170 -0.41 8.92 -11.02
C ALA A 170 -1.46 9.86 -11.64
N VAL A 171 -1.08 11.10 -12.00
CA VAL A 171 -1.98 12.06 -12.68
C VAL A 171 -2.39 11.53 -14.05
N TRP A 172 -1.42 11.00 -14.81
CA TRP A 172 -1.68 10.37 -16.11
C TRP A 172 -2.60 9.16 -15.95
N ALA A 173 -2.32 8.30 -14.96
CA ALA A 173 -3.13 7.12 -14.67
C ALA A 173 -4.57 7.46 -14.24
N ALA A 174 -4.78 8.55 -13.49
CA ALA A 174 -6.11 9.03 -13.12
C ALA A 174 -6.90 9.56 -14.33
N CYS A 175 -6.22 10.17 -15.31
CA CYS A 175 -6.82 10.50 -16.59
C CYS A 175 -7.13 9.24 -17.40
N TYR A 176 -6.27 8.22 -17.38
CA TYR A 176 -6.52 6.92 -18.01
C TYR A 176 -7.82 6.26 -17.51
N SER A 177 -8.11 6.35 -16.22
CA SER A 177 -9.34 5.78 -15.64
C SER A 177 -10.54 6.74 -15.59
N GLU A 178 -10.40 7.99 -16.03
CA GLU A 178 -11.40 9.06 -15.87
C GLU A 178 -11.84 9.27 -14.41
N CYS A 179 -10.94 9.00 -13.46
CA CYS A 179 -11.25 9.09 -12.04
C CYS A 179 -11.03 10.52 -11.51
N LEU A 180 -12.04 11.38 -11.66
CA LEU A 180 -12.05 12.74 -11.08
C LEU A 180 -11.74 12.78 -9.57
N PRO A 181 -12.24 11.84 -8.73
CA PRO A 181 -11.86 11.81 -7.32
C PRO A 181 -10.37 11.57 -7.08
N CYS A 182 -9.70 10.74 -7.91
CA CYS A 182 -8.24 10.58 -7.86
C CYS A 182 -7.54 11.88 -8.27
N LEU A 183 -7.97 12.52 -9.36
CA LEU A 183 -7.40 13.81 -9.79
C LEU A 183 -7.56 14.89 -8.72
N THR A 184 -8.70 14.91 -8.03
CA THR A 184 -8.97 15.82 -6.91
C THR A 184 -8.00 15.58 -5.75
N ALA A 185 -7.77 14.32 -5.38
CA ALA A 185 -6.81 13.98 -4.33
C ALA A 185 -5.37 14.32 -4.71
N LEU A 186 -4.97 14.05 -5.96
CA LEU A 186 -3.63 14.36 -6.47
C LEU A 186 -3.35 15.86 -6.53
N VAL A 187 -4.31 16.67 -6.99
CA VAL A 187 -4.19 18.13 -6.97
C VAL A 187 -4.12 18.66 -5.53
N ALA A 188 -4.95 18.13 -4.62
CA ALA A 188 -4.89 18.51 -3.21
C ALA A 188 -3.54 18.17 -2.56
N ALA A 189 -2.86 17.14 -3.07
CA ALA A 189 -1.50 16.76 -2.67
C ALA A 189 -0.39 17.54 -3.41
N ASN A 190 -0.73 18.50 -4.27
CA ASN A 190 0.17 19.29 -5.13
C ASN A 190 0.98 18.46 -6.14
N ALA A 191 0.37 17.42 -6.72
CA ALA A 191 0.98 16.67 -7.83
C ALA A 191 1.25 17.57 -9.05
N ASN A 192 2.35 17.32 -9.75
CA ASN A 192 2.68 18.04 -10.98
C ASN A 192 1.76 17.61 -12.13
N LEU A 193 0.89 18.52 -12.57
CA LEU A 193 -0.02 18.27 -13.69
C LEU A 193 0.68 18.30 -15.06
N ASP A 194 1.89 18.86 -15.11
CA ASP A 194 2.65 19.15 -16.32
C ASP A 194 3.76 18.12 -16.59
N HIS A 195 3.80 17.02 -15.82
CA HIS A 195 4.76 15.94 -16.07
C HIS A 195 4.62 15.40 -17.49
N GLN A 196 5.73 15.32 -18.21
CA GLN A 196 5.82 14.76 -19.55
C GLN A 196 6.43 13.37 -19.48
N ASN A 197 5.71 12.37 -20.01
CA ASN A 197 6.19 10.99 -20.06
C ASN A 197 7.33 10.82 -21.09
N GLY A 198 7.75 9.57 -21.35
CA GLY A 198 8.85 9.27 -22.29
C GLY A 198 8.68 9.85 -23.70
N ASP A 199 7.44 10.09 -24.14
CA ASP A 199 7.10 10.64 -25.45
C ASP A 199 6.83 12.16 -25.41
N GLY A 200 7.12 12.81 -24.28
CA GLY A 200 6.80 14.22 -24.07
C GLY A 200 5.30 14.45 -23.80
N VAL A 201 4.50 13.40 -23.59
CA VAL A 201 3.04 13.51 -23.47
C VAL A 201 2.65 13.82 -22.03
N THR A 202 1.85 14.88 -21.83
CA THR A 202 1.25 15.19 -20.52
C THR A 202 -0.06 14.45 -20.30
N ALA A 203 -0.53 14.40 -19.05
CA ALA A 203 -1.86 13.87 -18.73
C ALA A 203 -2.99 14.62 -19.47
N LEU A 204 -2.85 15.94 -19.65
CA LEU A 204 -3.79 16.77 -20.39
C LEU A 204 -3.83 16.41 -21.88
N MET A 205 -2.67 16.21 -22.51
CA MET A 205 -2.58 15.77 -23.92
C MET A 205 -3.25 14.42 -24.13
N TYR A 206 -3.01 13.46 -23.23
CA TYR A 206 -3.67 12.16 -23.28
C TYR A 206 -5.18 12.28 -23.08
N ALA A 207 -5.64 13.07 -22.10
CA ALA A 207 -7.08 13.27 -21.88
C ALA A 207 -7.76 13.91 -23.10
N ALA A 208 -7.08 14.87 -23.75
CA ALA A 208 -7.56 15.51 -24.97
C ALA A 208 -7.67 14.54 -26.15
N SER A 209 -6.65 13.70 -26.37
CA SER A 209 -6.65 12.69 -27.44
C SER A 209 -7.66 11.56 -27.19
N ALA A 210 -7.81 11.15 -25.94
CA ALA A 210 -8.75 10.12 -25.54
C ALA A 210 -10.21 10.61 -25.45
N GLY A 211 -10.49 11.90 -25.62
CA GLY A 211 -11.86 12.45 -25.62
C GLY A 211 -12.45 12.65 -24.23
N LYS A 212 -11.61 12.68 -23.20
CA LYS A 212 -11.99 12.68 -21.78
C LYS A 212 -12.26 14.09 -21.28
N PHE A 213 -13.39 14.65 -21.73
CA PHE A 213 -13.72 16.06 -21.53
C PHE A 213 -13.67 16.50 -20.05
N ASP A 214 -14.19 15.69 -19.14
CA ASP A 214 -14.21 16.04 -17.71
C ASP A 214 -12.81 16.10 -17.11
N ALA A 215 -11.91 15.18 -17.49
CA ALA A 215 -10.52 15.21 -17.08
C ALA A 215 -9.77 16.41 -17.69
N VAL A 216 -9.99 16.71 -18.97
CA VAL A 216 -9.45 17.92 -19.63
C VAL A 216 -9.88 19.17 -18.87
N LYS A 217 -11.18 19.32 -18.63
CA LYS A 217 -11.74 20.48 -17.93
C LYS A 217 -11.13 20.60 -16.54
N PHE A 218 -11.10 19.51 -15.79
CA PHE A 218 -10.53 19.48 -14.45
C PHE A 218 -9.06 19.92 -14.44
N LEU A 219 -8.22 19.37 -15.33
CA LEU A 219 -6.79 19.71 -15.38
C LEU A 219 -6.57 21.19 -15.71
N VAL A 220 -7.29 21.74 -16.70
CA VAL A 220 -7.18 23.15 -17.09
C VAL A 220 -7.66 24.08 -15.97
N ASP A 221 -8.79 23.75 -15.33
CA ASP A 221 -9.31 24.53 -14.19
C ASP A 221 -8.33 24.56 -13.01
N ASN A 222 -7.48 23.53 -12.87
CA ASN A 222 -6.46 23.43 -11.82
C ASN A 222 -5.05 23.84 -12.30
N GLY A 223 -4.94 24.52 -13.44
CA GLY A 223 -3.71 25.20 -13.85
C GLY A 223 -2.74 24.37 -14.67
N ALA A 224 -3.14 23.22 -15.22
CA ALA A 224 -2.31 22.48 -16.18
C ALA A 224 -1.96 23.35 -17.40
N ASN A 225 -0.71 23.31 -17.83
CA ASN A 225 -0.21 24.11 -18.93
C ASN A 225 -0.68 23.56 -20.28
N THR A 226 -1.60 24.28 -20.92
CA THR A 226 -2.18 23.92 -22.22
C THR A 226 -1.21 24.11 -23.40
N GLN A 227 -0.07 24.77 -23.19
CA GLN A 227 0.89 25.15 -24.24
C GLN A 227 2.08 24.20 -24.34
N LEU A 228 2.20 23.22 -23.44
CA LEU A 228 3.22 22.18 -23.57
C LEU A 228 3.03 21.39 -24.86
N LYS A 229 4.13 20.82 -25.35
CA LYS A 229 4.15 20.04 -26.59
C LYS A 229 4.85 18.69 -26.37
N SER A 230 4.32 17.65 -27.01
CA SER A 230 4.97 16.35 -27.08
C SER A 230 6.28 16.41 -27.89
N ASN A 231 7.02 15.31 -27.90
CA ASN A 231 8.23 15.20 -28.72
C ASN A 231 7.96 15.36 -30.23
N ASP A 232 6.71 15.14 -30.66
CA ASP A 232 6.23 15.33 -32.02
C ASP A 232 5.57 16.71 -32.25
N ASP A 233 5.85 17.69 -31.38
CA ASP A 233 5.38 19.07 -31.47
C ASP A 233 3.85 19.29 -31.31
N PHE A 234 3.12 18.28 -30.84
CA PHE A 234 1.68 18.36 -30.61
C PHE A 234 1.32 18.87 -29.21
N SER A 235 0.45 19.87 -29.14
CA SER A 235 -0.17 20.33 -27.89
C SER A 235 -1.47 19.56 -27.58
N ALA A 236 -2.04 19.77 -26.39
CA ALA A 236 -3.35 19.22 -26.06
C ALA A 236 -4.46 19.72 -27.00
N LEU A 237 -4.32 20.94 -27.54
CA LEU A 237 -5.26 21.49 -28.53
C LEU A 237 -5.16 20.75 -29.87
N ASP A 238 -3.93 20.45 -30.33
CA ASP A 238 -3.71 19.72 -31.58
C ASP A 238 -4.23 18.28 -31.51
N LEU A 239 -4.19 17.69 -30.31
CA LEU A 239 -4.64 16.33 -30.03
C LEU A 239 -6.13 16.22 -29.70
N ALA A 240 -6.88 17.32 -29.65
CA ALA A 240 -8.29 17.30 -29.25
C ALA A 240 -9.14 16.40 -30.15
N SER A 241 -9.65 15.29 -29.61
CA SER A 241 -10.43 14.31 -30.39
C SER A 241 -11.91 14.66 -30.54
N THR A 242 -12.40 15.67 -29.82
CA THR A 242 -13.79 16.11 -29.88
C THR A 242 -13.89 17.62 -30.09
N GLU A 243 -14.97 18.05 -30.76
CA GLU A 243 -15.30 19.47 -30.92
C GLU A 243 -15.45 20.20 -29.59
N ALA A 244 -15.94 19.52 -28.54
CA ALA A 244 -16.09 20.10 -27.22
C ALA A 244 -14.73 20.43 -26.58
N ILE A 245 -13.78 19.49 -26.62
CA ILE A 245 -12.42 19.69 -26.14
C ILE A 245 -11.70 20.76 -26.96
N LEU A 246 -11.81 20.70 -28.30
CA LEU A 246 -11.21 21.67 -29.19
C LEU A 246 -11.68 23.10 -28.89
N ARG A 247 -12.99 23.29 -28.67
CA ARG A 247 -13.55 24.60 -28.32
C ARG A 247 -13.15 25.06 -26.94
N PHE A 248 -13.04 24.14 -25.98
CA PHE A 248 -12.66 24.45 -24.61
C PHE A 248 -11.18 24.87 -24.49
N LEU A 249 -10.28 24.21 -25.23
CA LEU A 249 -8.84 24.50 -25.20
C LEU A 249 -8.44 25.69 -26.09
N LYS A 250 -9.31 26.14 -27.00
CA LYS A 250 -9.01 27.30 -27.84
C LYS A 250 -8.86 28.57 -26.98
N PRO A 251 -7.81 29.38 -27.18
CA PRO A 251 -7.69 30.67 -26.52
C PRO A 251 -8.90 31.55 -26.84
N LEU A 252 -9.44 32.24 -25.83
CA LEU A 252 -10.40 33.31 -26.05
C LEU A 252 -9.62 34.51 -26.62
N ASN A 253 -9.70 34.69 -27.94
CA ASN A 253 -9.17 35.86 -28.63
C ASN A 253 -10.08 37.09 -28.43
#